data_AF-A0A5J5LSA0-F1
#
_entry.id   AF-A0A5J5LSA0-F1
#
_cell.length_a   1.000
_cell.length_b   1.000
_cell.length_c   1.000
_cell.angle_alpha   90.00
_cell.angle_beta   90.00
_cell.angle_gamma   90.00
#
_symmetry.space_group_name_H-M   'P 1'
#
loop_
_entity.id
_entity.type
_entity.pdbx_description
1 polymer ?
#
loop_
_entity_poly.entity_id
_entity_poly.type
_entity_poly.pdbx_seq_one_letter_code
_entity_poly.pdbx_strand_id
1 'polypeptide(L)'
;MIDHKNTAQSQKSMQVEELKQLYDQDFVLWIERTTEQIRRGEIKNLEWEHLLTEIEDLGREQRNQVESYLIQTVKHLLMYQYWLTEKAERGTSELEGR
;
A
#
# COMPACT_ATOMS: atom_id res chain seq x y z
N MET A 1 -8.31 12.91 48.93
CA MET A 1 -7.07 12.69 48.15
C MET A 1 -7.50 12.01 46.86
N ILE A 2 -7.62 12.77 45.77
CA ILE A 2 -8.11 12.25 44.48
C ILE A 2 -6.89 11.69 43.74
N ASP A 3 -6.92 10.39 43.41
CA ASP A 3 -5.80 9.70 42.75
C ASP A 3 -5.61 10.19 41.31
N HIS A 4 -4.71 11.15 41.13
CA HIS A 4 -4.33 11.73 39.82
C HIS A 4 -3.76 10.69 38.83
N LYS A 5 -3.34 9.51 39.29
CA LYS A 5 -2.87 8.42 38.42
C LYS A 5 -3.99 7.75 37.62
N ASN A 6 -5.23 7.76 38.12
CA ASN A 6 -6.33 7.05 37.47
C ASN A 6 -6.88 7.85 36.27
N THR A 7 -6.82 9.19 36.33
CA THR A 7 -7.32 10.09 35.28
C THR A 7 -6.48 10.01 34.00
N ALA A 8 -5.15 9.98 34.12
CA ALA A 8 -4.25 9.91 32.97
C ALA A 8 -4.33 8.56 32.24
N GLN A 9 -4.52 7.46 32.98
CA GLN A 9 -4.71 6.12 32.42
C GLN A 9 -6.03 6.05 31.61
N SER A 10 -7.10 6.63 32.15
CA SER A 10 -8.42 6.65 31.49
C SER A 10 -8.43 7.55 30.24
N GLN A 11 -7.74 8.69 30.26
CA GLN A 11 -7.60 9.56 29.08
C GLN A 11 -6.80 8.89 27.96
N LYS A 12 -5.76 8.14 28.31
CA LYS A 12 -4.93 7.41 27.36
C LYS A 12 -5.73 6.35 26.59
N SER A 13 -6.53 5.56 27.31
CA SER A 13 -7.40 4.55 26.70
C SER A 13 -8.44 5.16 25.77
N MET A 14 -8.95 6.35 26.09
CA MET A 14 -9.95 7.05 25.28
C MET A 14 -9.36 7.61 23.97
N GLN A 15 -8.09 8.06 23.99
CA GLN A 15 -7.39 8.52 22.78
C GLN A 15 -7.08 7.39 21.80
N VAL A 16 -6.70 6.20 22.30
CA VAL A 16 -6.46 5.03 21.43
C VAL A 16 -7.75 4.61 20.74
N GLU A 17 -8.88 4.63 21.47
CA GLU A 17 -10.19 4.29 20.90
C GLU A 17 -10.64 5.31 19.83
N GLU A 18 -10.36 6.60 20.04
CA GLU A 18 -10.61 7.63 19.02
C GLU A 18 -9.77 7.38 17.75
N LEU A 19 -8.49 7.00 17.89
CA LEU A 19 -7.66 6.64 16.76
C LEU A 19 -8.18 5.39 16.02
N LYS A 20 -8.70 4.40 16.74
CA LYS A 20 -9.35 3.24 16.10
C LYS A 20 -10.52 3.65 15.23
N GLN A 21 -11.37 4.55 15.72
CA GLN A 21 -12.52 5.02 14.95
C GLN A 21 -12.12 5.86 13.72
N LEU A 22 -11.04 6.65 13.84
CA LEU A 22 -10.54 7.45 12.72
C LEU A 22 -10.02 6.60 11.56
N TYR A 23 -9.50 5.40 11.82
CA TYR A 23 -9.04 4.50 10.75
C TYR A 23 -10.15 4.23 9.72
N ASP A 24 -11.36 3.92 10.19
CA ASP A 24 -12.51 3.62 9.31
C ASP A 24 -13.22 4.87 8.77
N GLN A 25 -13.24 5.97 9.54
CA GLN A 25 -14.05 7.15 9.23
C GLN A 25 -13.29 8.21 8.42
N ASP A 26 -12.01 8.41 8.73
CA ASP A 26 -11.14 9.41 8.11
C ASP A 26 -9.68 8.95 8.17
N PHE A 27 -9.34 8.09 7.22
CA PHE A 27 -8.01 7.50 7.10
C PHE A 27 -6.89 8.54 6.98
N VAL A 28 -7.15 9.67 6.31
CA VAL A 28 -6.15 10.73 6.13
C VAL A 28 -5.85 11.38 7.48
N LEU A 29 -6.89 11.72 8.24
CA LEU A 29 -6.74 12.27 9.58
C LEU A 29 -6.09 11.27 10.55
N TRP A 30 -6.38 9.97 10.40
CA TRP A 30 -5.71 8.91 11.15
C TRP A 30 -4.19 8.88 10.90
N ILE A 31 -3.76 8.95 9.64
CA ILE A 31 -2.33 9.00 9.26
C ILE A 31 -1.65 10.25 9.85
N GLU A 32 -2.28 11.42 9.72
CA GLU A 32 -1.73 12.67 10.24
C GLU A 32 -1.50 12.61 11.75
N ARG A 33 -2.52 12.17 12.50
CA ARG A 33 -2.43 12.05 13.97
C ARG A 33 -1.43 10.99 14.41
N THR A 34 -1.42 9.83 13.78
CA THR A 34 -0.49 8.74 14.08
C THR A 34 0.95 9.17 13.82
N THR A 35 1.21 9.87 12.69
CA THR A 35 2.54 10.40 12.36
C THR A 35 3.00 11.47 13.35
N GLU A 36 2.10 12.36 13.76
CA GLU A 36 2.39 13.40 14.74
C GLU A 36 2.74 12.80 16.12
N GLN A 37 2.04 11.75 16.56
CA GLN A 37 2.37 11.02 17.80
C GLN A 37 3.74 10.35 17.72
N ILE A 38 4.08 9.73 16.58
CA ILE A 38 5.40 9.12 16.35
C ILE A 38 6.49 10.21 16.42
N ARG A 39 6.29 11.36 15.77
CA ARG A 39 7.25 12.48 15.79
C ARG A 39 7.49 13.03 17.19
N ARG A 40 6.45 13.06 18.03
CA ARG A 40 6.52 13.51 19.43
C ARG A 40 7.09 12.45 20.39
N GLY A 41 7.36 11.23 19.91
CA GLY A 41 7.84 10.11 20.72
C GLY A 41 6.75 9.51 21.62
N GLU A 42 5.47 9.78 21.34
CA GLU A 42 4.31 9.33 22.12
C GLU A 42 3.91 7.89 21.77
N ILE A 43 4.91 7.00 21.69
CA ILE A 43 4.80 5.61 21.21
C ILE A 43 3.87 4.76 22.08
N LYS A 44 3.66 5.15 23.34
CA LYS A 44 2.81 4.42 24.30
C LYS A 44 1.31 4.52 23.99
N ASN A 45 0.90 5.44 23.13
CA ASN A 45 -0.51 5.77 22.86
C ASN A 45 -0.92 5.46 21.41
N LEU A 46 -0.03 4.80 20.65
CA LEU A 46 -0.31 4.47 19.26
C LEU A 46 -1.36 3.36 19.17
N GLU A 47 -2.14 3.44 18.09
CA GLU A 47 -2.97 2.35 17.63
C GLU A 47 -2.08 1.39 16.83
N TRP A 48 -1.69 0.28 17.46
CA TRP A 48 -0.68 -0.64 16.91
C TRP A 48 -1.24 -1.65 15.92
N GLU A 49 -2.52 -1.97 16.02
CA GLU A 49 -3.16 -3.02 15.25
C GLU A 49 -3.31 -2.61 13.78
N HIS A 50 -3.88 -1.43 13.54
CA HIS A 50 -3.96 -0.81 12.22
C HIS A 50 -2.58 -0.41 11.72
N LEU A 51 -1.68 0.12 12.57
CA LEU A 51 -0.33 0.47 12.13
C LEU A 51 0.47 -0.75 11.64
N LEU A 52 0.35 -1.90 12.31
CA LEU A 52 0.99 -3.13 11.86
C LEU A 52 0.37 -3.62 10.55
N THR A 53 -0.95 -3.59 10.43
CA THR A 53 -1.68 -3.97 9.22
C THR A 53 -1.21 -3.16 8.02
N GLU A 54 -1.15 -1.83 8.15
CA GLU A 54 -0.68 -0.95 7.08
C GLU A 54 0.79 -1.20 6.70
N ILE A 55 1.66 -1.52 7.67
CA ILE A 55 3.06 -1.87 7.39
C ILE A 55 3.16 -3.20 6.63
N GLU A 56 2.37 -4.20 7.01
CA GLU A 56 2.31 -5.50 6.33
C GLU A 56 1.75 -5.37 4.91
N ASP A 57 0.69 -4.58 4.76
CA ASP A 57 0.03 -4.32 3.48
C ASP A 57 0.91 -3.49 2.55
N LEU A 58 1.65 -2.50 3.05
CA LEU A 58 2.63 -1.76 2.26
C LEU A 58 3.71 -2.69 1.67
N GLY A 59 4.12 -3.71 2.43
CA GLY A 59 5.07 -4.73 1.97
C GLY A 59 4.46 -5.72 0.96
N ARG A 60 3.14 -5.91 0.99
CA ARG A 60 2.39 -6.73 0.03
C ARG A 60 2.13 -5.95 -1.26
N GLU A 61 1.68 -4.70 -1.15
CA GLU A 61 1.37 -3.84 -2.28
C GLU A 61 2.60 -3.59 -3.15
N GLN A 62 3.76 -3.28 -2.56
CA GLN A 62 5.00 -3.13 -3.31
C GLN A 62 5.37 -4.40 -4.10
N ARG A 63 5.21 -5.59 -3.50
CA ARG A 63 5.45 -6.87 -4.19
C ARG A 63 4.46 -7.07 -5.34
N ASN A 64 3.19 -6.81 -5.11
CA ASN A 64 2.13 -6.93 -6.12
C ASN A 64 2.33 -5.92 -7.27
N GLN A 65 2.78 -4.70 -6.99
CA GLN A 65 3.09 -3.70 -8.01
C GLN A 65 4.26 -4.17 -8.88
N VAL A 66 5.35 -4.67 -8.28
CA VAL A 66 6.49 -5.24 -9.03
C VAL A 66 6.05 -6.42 -9.89
N GLU A 67 5.23 -7.32 -9.36
CA GLU A 67 4.68 -8.45 -10.11
C GLU A 67 3.80 -7.98 -11.28
N SER A 68 2.90 -7.02 -11.04
CA SER A 68 2.03 -6.45 -12.07
C SER A 68 2.84 -5.78 -13.19
N TYR A 69 3.86 -5.00 -12.84
CA TYR A 69 4.76 -4.39 -13.83
C TYR A 69 5.54 -5.43 -14.61
N LEU A 70 6.01 -6.49 -13.95
CA LEU A 70 6.71 -7.59 -14.61
C LEU A 70 5.79 -8.32 -15.61
N ILE A 71 4.56 -8.66 -15.20
CA ILE A 71 3.55 -9.30 -16.05
C ILE A 71 3.25 -8.42 -17.27
N GLN A 72 3.02 -7.12 -17.06
CA GLN A 72 2.75 -6.18 -18.15
C GLN A 72 3.93 -6.09 -19.12
N THR A 73 5.15 -6.01 -18.60
CA THR A 73 6.37 -5.96 -19.41
C THR A 73 6.52 -7.22 -20.26
N VAL A 74 6.37 -8.41 -19.67
CA VAL A 74 6.44 -9.69 -20.39
C VAL A 74 5.34 -9.76 -21.47
N LYS A 75 4.12 -9.34 -21.15
CA LYS A 75 3.01 -9.28 -22.12
C LYS A 75 3.35 -8.38 -23.31
N HIS A 76 3.91 -7.20 -23.08
CA HIS A 76 4.31 -6.28 -24.15
C HIS A 76 5.41 -6.88 -25.04
N LEU A 77 6.40 -7.55 -24.45
CA LEU A 77 7.47 -8.22 -25.20
C LEU A 77 6.93 -9.35 -26.09
N LEU A 78 6.01 -10.17 -25.58
CA LEU A 78 5.39 -11.25 -26.35
C LEU A 78 4.54 -10.72 -27.52
N MET A 79 3.74 -9.68 -27.28
CA MET A 79 2.96 -9.03 -28.34
C MET A 79 3.87 -8.44 -29.43
N TYR A 80 4.98 -7.84 -29.03
CA TYR A 80 5.95 -7.27 -29.96
C TYR A 80 6.64 -8.34 -30.81
N GLN A 81 7.08 -9.44 -30.20
CA GLN A 81 7.65 -10.57 -30.95
C GLN A 81 6.66 -11.16 -31.94
N TYR A 82 5.42 -11.40 -31.50
CA TYR A 82 4.36 -11.89 -32.39
C TYR A 82 4.16 -10.96 -33.59
N TRP A 83 4.06 -9.66 -33.36
CA TRP A 83 3.89 -8.68 -34.42
C TRP A 83 5.06 -8.64 -35.41
N LEU A 84 6.30 -8.79 -34.92
CA LEU A 84 7.48 -8.87 -35.77
C LEU A 84 7.48 -10.14 -36.64
N THR A 85 7.14 -11.29 -36.06
CA THR A 85 7.04 -12.57 -36.78
C THR A 85 5.96 -12.49 -37.86
N GLU A 86 4.75 -12.05 -37.51
CA GLU A 86 3.64 -11.88 -38.44
C GLU A 86 4.02 -10.93 -39.60
N LYS A 87 4.73 -9.82 -39.29
CA LYS A 87 5.19 -8.88 -40.31
C LYS A 87 6.25 -9.51 -41.24
N ALA A 88 7.14 -10.33 -40.70
CA ALA A 88 8.15 -11.04 -41.49
C ALA A 88 7.49 -12.04 -42.45
N GLU A 89 6.52 -12.83 -41.97
CA GLU A 89 5.79 -13.83 -42.75
C GLU A 89 4.94 -13.20 -43.87
N ARG A 90 4.31 -12.05 -43.61
CA ARG A 90 3.58 -11.29 -44.65
C ARG A 90 4.53 -10.77 -45.74
N GLY A 91 5.69 -10.24 -45.34
CA GLY A 91 6.69 -9.72 -46.28
C GLY A 91 7.34 -10.79 -47.17
N THR A 92 7.45 -12.04 -46.70
CA THR A 92 7.96 -13.16 -47.51
C THR A 92 6.93 -13.70 -48.49
N SER A 93 5.63 -13.72 -48.13
CA SER A 93 4.56 -14.20 -49.02
C SER A 93 4.36 -13.32 -50.27
N GLU A 94 4.66 -12.02 -50.19
CA GLU A 94 4.58 -11.08 -51.32
C GLU A 94 5.72 -11.25 -52.34
N LEU A 95 6.83 -11.86 -51.94
CA LEU A 95 8.01 -12.08 -52.79
C LEU A 95 8.01 -13.45 -53.48
N GLU A 96 7.38 -14.47 -52.90
CA GLU A 96 7.26 -15.82 -53.49
C GLU A 96 6.10 -15.95 -54.50
N GLY A 97 5.20 -14.96 -54.55
CA GLY A 97 4.05 -14.92 -55.48
C GLY A 97 4.29 -14.16 -56.80
N ARG A 98 5.54 -13.80 -57.14
CA ARG A 98 5.89 -13.06 -58.37
C ARG A 98 6.79 -13.86 -59.31
#